data_AF-A0A956U569-F1
#
_entry.id   AF-A0A956U569-F1
#
_cell.length_a   1.000
_cell.length_b   1.000
_cell.length_c   1.000
_cell.angle_alpha   90.00
_cell.angle_beta   90.00
_cell.angle_gamma   90.00
#
_symmetry.space_group_name_H-M   'P 1'
#
loop_
_entity.id
_entity.type
_entity.pdbx_description
1 polymer ?
#
loop_
_entity_poly.entity_id
_entity_poly.type
_entity_poly.pdbx_seq_one_letter_code
_entity_poly.pdbx_strand_id
1 'polypeptide(L)'
;MRFASRCQLVRFRLGELLLGAGIISPDVLTHSIAIARRAAMPIGRVLIMSGHVSDLDITCALETQSSIRDGAIDEKLARQLLRFSHVHQCSINEAYRLNGIARELGPLSRFGKLVLAAGVVDESGLKCAIKHCESTNLPLGKALVSLNLISEERHIDCMNLQILVRDEKITFLNAVKALQAANEEGIELEKALARVGYHNLFNHEYPRLGELLVAAGIISYEDSLVVAELGTENDINYGNLLIQHRLASIIDIDAALLVQQMFTASTERFTMRRAVRLIKMAHAMQEPLENLLLELDVLEQVVKLLRDAELIDEGVIRRVAAEIVDFEQTLAEALVTRGVVTPRQSKAGLDCLKQIEARKLSYEEALVLLGKYRRELQGQETAQRPAARAGLVAA
;
A
#
# COMPACT_ATOMS: atom_id res chain seq x y z
N MET A 1 6.26 -6.24 48.24
CA MET A 1 7.45 -7.02 47.79
C MET A 1 6.97 -8.28 47.06
N ARG A 2 7.61 -8.56 45.92
CA ARG A 2 7.55 -9.80 45.09
C ARG A 2 6.37 -9.97 44.11
N PHE A 3 6.41 -9.22 42.99
CA PHE A 3 5.91 -9.67 41.67
C PHE A 3 6.81 -9.16 40.53
N ALA A 4 8.12 -9.23 40.74
CA ALA A 4 9.14 -9.01 39.72
C ALA A 4 9.98 -10.28 39.56
N SER A 5 9.34 -11.34 39.08
CA SER A 5 10.03 -12.54 38.63
C SER A 5 9.95 -12.58 37.10
N ARG A 6 10.89 -11.87 36.48
CA ARG A 6 11.55 -12.22 35.21
C ARG A 6 10.70 -13.05 34.23
N CYS A 7 10.04 -12.39 33.28
CA CYS A 7 9.75 -12.99 31.97
C CYS A 7 11.08 -13.15 31.23
N GLN A 8 11.78 -14.23 31.54
CA GLN A 8 12.96 -14.67 30.81
C GLN A 8 12.44 -15.35 29.54
N LEU A 9 12.66 -14.74 28.37
CA LEU A 9 12.49 -15.40 27.07
C LEU A 9 13.24 -16.73 27.11
N VAL A 10 12.53 -17.85 27.25
CA VAL A 10 13.16 -19.17 27.21
C VAL A 10 13.53 -19.42 25.75
N ARG A 11 14.73 -19.01 25.36
CA ARG A 11 15.36 -19.45 24.13
C ARG A 11 15.64 -20.95 24.29
N PHE A 12 14.68 -21.79 23.91
CA PHE A 12 14.91 -23.24 23.84
C PHE A 12 16.02 -23.49 22.83
N ARG A 13 17.16 -24.00 23.29
CA ARG A 13 18.27 -24.34 22.40
C ARG A 13 17.96 -25.68 21.73
N LEU A 14 18.33 -25.81 20.46
CA LEU A 14 18.08 -27.04 19.68
C LEU A 14 18.57 -28.30 20.41
N GLY A 15 19.75 -28.23 21.03
CA GLY A 15 20.32 -29.34 21.81
C GLY A 15 19.52 -29.70 23.06
N GLU A 16 18.92 -28.72 23.75
CA GLU A 16 18.08 -28.96 24.93
C GLU A 16 16.75 -29.58 24.53
N LEU A 17 16.19 -29.16 23.39
CA LEU A 17 14.95 -29.73 22.85
C LEU A 17 15.12 -31.18 22.42
N LEU A 18 16.21 -31.51 21.73
CA LEU A 18 16.56 -32.88 21.33
C LEU A 18 16.85 -33.78 22.53
N LEU A 19 17.55 -33.25 23.54
CA LEU A 19 17.81 -33.98 24.79
C LEU A 19 16.52 -34.20 25.59
N GLY A 20 15.66 -33.18 25.67
CA GLY A 20 14.36 -33.27 26.33
C GLY A 20 13.40 -34.24 25.64
N ALA A 21 13.47 -34.35 24.31
CA ALA A 21 12.72 -35.33 23.54
C ALA A 21 13.26 -36.76 23.72
N GLY A 22 14.50 -36.91 24.21
CA GLY A 22 15.18 -38.20 24.38
C GLY A 22 15.82 -38.74 23.11
N ILE A 23 16.05 -37.89 22.11
CA ILE A 23 16.67 -38.26 20.82
C ILE A 23 18.19 -38.36 20.96
N ILE A 24 18.78 -37.52 21.81
CA ILE A 24 20.23 -37.50 22.08
C ILE A 24 20.50 -37.63 23.58
N SER A 25 21.65 -38.22 23.93
CA SER A 25 22.14 -38.30 25.30
C SER A 25 22.92 -37.03 25.70
N PRO A 26 23.04 -36.74 27.01
CA PRO A 26 23.83 -35.60 27.49
C PRO A 26 25.32 -35.68 27.10
N ASP A 27 25.88 -36.90 27.05
CA ASP A 27 27.27 -37.12 26.67
C ASP A 27 27.50 -36.76 25.19
N VAL A 28 26.58 -37.20 24.32
CA VAL A 28 26.59 -36.87 22.89
C VAL A 28 26.48 -35.36 22.69
N LEU A 29 25.53 -34.70 23.37
CA LEU A 29 25.36 -33.25 23.26
C LEU A 29 26.65 -32.50 23.63
N THR A 30 27.29 -32.88 24.73
CA THR A 30 28.52 -32.23 25.21
C THR A 30 29.67 -32.43 24.23
N HIS A 31 29.82 -33.64 23.70
CA HIS A 31 30.83 -33.98 22.70
C HIS A 31 30.62 -33.21 21.38
N SER A 32 29.38 -33.18 20.88
CA SER A 32 29.02 -32.46 19.66
C SER A 32 29.19 -30.95 19.79
N ILE A 33 28.98 -30.35 20.98
CA ILE A 33 29.28 -28.92 21.23
C ILE A 33 30.78 -28.66 21.11
N ALA A 34 31.63 -29.54 21.64
CA ALA A 34 33.08 -29.39 21.58
C ALA A 34 33.58 -29.47 20.13
N ILE A 35 33.04 -30.40 19.34
CA ILE A 35 33.35 -30.53 17.91
C ILE A 35 32.85 -29.31 17.13
N ALA A 36 31.60 -28.89 17.35
CA ALA A 36 30.99 -27.73 16.70
C ALA A 36 31.82 -26.45 16.91
N ARG A 37 32.34 -26.23 18.12
CA ARG A 37 33.22 -25.08 18.42
C ARG A 37 34.57 -25.16 17.73
N ARG A 38 35.20 -26.35 17.72
CA ARG A 38 36.52 -26.54 17.07
C ARG A 38 36.45 -26.43 15.55
N ALA A 39 35.37 -26.95 14.96
CA ALA A 39 35.16 -26.96 13.52
C ALA A 39 34.43 -25.71 13.00
N ALA A 40 33.97 -24.81 13.87
CA ALA A 40 33.13 -23.66 13.54
C ALA A 40 31.88 -24.04 12.71
N MET A 41 31.26 -25.18 13.04
CA MET A 41 30.08 -25.71 12.35
C MET A 41 28.83 -25.63 13.24
N PRO A 42 27.62 -25.50 12.64
CA PRO A 42 26.39 -25.54 13.41
C PRO A 42 26.18 -26.91 14.05
N ILE A 43 25.69 -26.93 15.29
CA ILE A 43 25.57 -28.15 16.10
C ILE A 43 24.69 -29.23 15.43
N GLY A 44 23.62 -28.82 14.72
CA GLY A 44 22.77 -29.77 13.99
C GLY A 44 23.53 -30.53 12.90
N ARG A 45 24.44 -29.84 12.18
CA ARG A 45 25.28 -30.47 11.15
C ARG A 45 26.28 -31.45 11.76
N VAL A 46 26.85 -31.10 12.91
CA VAL A 46 27.75 -32.01 13.65
C VAL A 46 27.00 -33.25 14.12
N LEU A 47 25.78 -33.10 14.65
CA LEU A 47 24.95 -34.22 15.11
C LEU A 47 24.62 -35.20 13.96
N ILE A 48 24.31 -34.68 12.78
CA ILE A 48 24.10 -35.48 11.55
C ILE A 48 25.38 -36.21 11.16
N MET A 49 26.52 -35.50 11.09
CA MET A 49 27.80 -36.10 10.70
C MET A 49 28.29 -37.16 11.69
N SER A 50 27.96 -37.02 12.98
CA SER A 50 28.25 -38.02 14.00
C SER A 50 27.30 -39.23 13.98
N GLY A 51 26.27 -39.20 13.13
CA GLY A 51 25.31 -40.29 12.97
C GLY A 51 24.32 -40.46 14.12
N HIS A 52 24.24 -39.48 15.03
CA HIS A 52 23.34 -39.55 16.19
C HIS A 52 21.91 -39.10 15.88
N VAL A 53 21.73 -38.34 14.80
CA VAL A 53 20.46 -37.70 14.42
C VAL A 53 20.38 -37.67 12.89
N SER A 54 19.20 -37.86 12.29
CA SER A 54 19.01 -37.74 10.84
C SER A 54 18.78 -36.29 10.40
N ASP A 55 18.93 -35.99 9.09
CA ASP A 55 18.54 -34.69 8.53
C ASP A 55 17.05 -34.37 8.78
N LEU A 56 16.19 -35.39 8.76
CA LEU A 56 14.77 -35.25 9.05
C LEU A 56 14.53 -34.83 10.50
N ASP A 57 15.21 -35.46 11.45
CA ASP A 57 15.08 -35.15 12.88
C ASP A 57 15.52 -33.70 13.19
N ILE A 58 16.60 -33.22 12.55
CA ILE A 58 17.04 -31.82 12.69
C ILE A 58 16.01 -30.87 12.08
N THR A 59 15.46 -31.20 10.91
CA THR A 59 14.42 -30.39 10.25
C THR A 59 13.17 -30.28 11.12
N CYS A 60 12.68 -31.40 11.64
CA CYS A 60 11.53 -31.45 12.55
C CYS A 60 11.81 -30.69 13.86
N ALA A 61 13.02 -30.80 14.40
CA ALA A 61 13.42 -30.06 15.61
C ALA A 61 13.46 -28.55 15.41
N LEU A 62 13.88 -28.06 14.23
CA LEU A 62 13.87 -26.64 13.89
C LEU A 62 12.45 -26.11 13.67
N GLU A 63 11.59 -26.87 13.00
CA GLU A 63 10.17 -26.52 12.82
C GLU A 63 9.42 -26.47 14.16
N THR A 64 9.70 -27.43 15.04
CA THR A 64 9.14 -27.49 16.40
C THR A 64 9.66 -26.36 17.27
N GLN A 65 10.96 -26.05 17.21
CA GLN A 65 11.57 -24.93 17.93
C GLN A 65 10.97 -23.59 17.50
N SER A 66 10.73 -23.42 16.20
CA SER A 66 10.04 -22.24 15.66
C SER A 66 8.60 -22.19 16.16
N SER A 67 7.90 -23.32 16.17
CA SER A 67 6.52 -23.41 16.69
C SER A 67 6.40 -23.10 18.18
N ILE A 68 7.38 -23.49 19.00
CA ILE A 68 7.44 -23.11 20.43
C ILE A 68 7.71 -21.62 20.58
N ARG A 69 8.65 -21.08 19.80
CA ARG A 69 8.98 -19.64 19.81
C ARG A 69 7.79 -18.77 19.42
N ASP A 70 7.00 -19.24 18.46
CA ASP A 70 5.81 -18.58 17.97
C ASP A 70 4.59 -18.80 18.89
N GLY A 71 4.75 -19.57 19.99
CA GLY A 71 3.70 -19.83 20.97
C GLY A 71 2.61 -20.81 20.51
N ALA A 72 2.83 -21.52 19.41
CA ALA A 72 1.84 -22.43 18.82
C ALA A 72 1.71 -23.77 19.57
N ILE A 73 2.74 -24.18 20.30
CA ILE A 73 2.78 -25.45 21.04
C ILE A 73 3.53 -25.33 22.37
N ASP A 74 3.10 -26.11 23.36
CA ASP A 74 3.78 -26.25 24.66
C ASP A 74 5.00 -27.19 24.57
N GLU A 75 5.97 -27.01 25.46
CA GLU A 75 7.23 -27.78 25.53
C GLU A 75 6.97 -29.28 25.73
N LYS A 76 5.94 -29.65 26.50
CA LYS A 76 5.58 -31.07 26.71
C LYS A 76 5.11 -31.72 25.41
N LEU A 77 4.26 -31.01 24.67
CA LEU A 77 3.75 -31.45 23.37
C LEU A 77 4.86 -31.52 22.32
N ALA A 78 5.72 -30.50 22.26
CA ALA A 78 6.89 -30.46 21.38
C ALA A 78 7.80 -31.69 21.55
N ARG A 79 8.09 -32.08 22.80
CA ARG A 79 8.90 -33.28 23.09
C ARG A 79 8.24 -34.58 22.65
N GLN A 80 6.92 -34.69 22.84
CA GLN A 80 6.15 -35.85 22.41
C GLN A 80 6.14 -35.99 20.89
N LEU A 81 5.89 -34.89 20.17
CA LEU A 81 5.87 -34.87 18.71
C LEU A 81 7.24 -35.18 18.11
N LEU A 82 8.32 -34.62 18.67
CA LEU A 82 9.67 -34.92 18.21
C LEU A 82 10.07 -36.37 18.47
N ARG A 83 9.72 -36.92 19.63
CA ARG A 83 9.95 -38.35 19.90
C ARG A 83 9.18 -39.23 18.94
N PHE A 84 7.93 -38.90 18.64
CA PHE A 84 7.11 -39.65 17.71
C PHE A 84 7.66 -39.58 16.28
N SER A 85 8.00 -38.38 15.81
CA SER A 85 8.63 -38.15 14.51
C SER A 85 9.93 -38.95 14.38
N HIS A 86 10.76 -38.99 15.42
CA HIS A 86 11.99 -39.78 15.45
C HIS A 86 11.74 -41.29 15.42
N VAL A 87 10.79 -41.81 16.19
CA VAL A 87 10.49 -43.25 16.24
C VAL A 87 9.85 -43.74 14.93
N HIS A 88 8.96 -42.94 14.35
CA HIS A 88 8.21 -43.29 13.15
C HIS A 88 8.84 -42.79 11.85
N GLN A 89 9.96 -42.06 11.93
CA GLN A 89 10.67 -41.47 10.80
C GLN A 89 9.72 -40.70 9.87
N CYS A 90 8.84 -39.90 10.47
CA CYS A 90 7.84 -39.12 9.75
C CYS A 90 8.04 -37.62 9.98
N SER A 91 7.49 -36.80 9.08
CA SER A 91 7.56 -35.34 9.22
C SER A 91 6.80 -34.87 10.46
N ILE A 92 7.12 -33.68 10.98
CA ILE A 92 6.41 -33.15 12.15
C ILE A 92 4.91 -33.00 11.87
N ASN A 93 4.53 -32.64 10.64
CA ASN A 93 3.14 -32.48 10.20
C ASN A 93 2.38 -33.82 10.20
N GLU A 94 3.04 -34.92 9.84
CA GLU A 94 2.46 -36.26 9.94
C GLU A 94 2.39 -36.72 11.40
N ALA A 95 3.39 -36.39 12.23
CA ALA A 95 3.37 -36.66 13.65
C ALA A 95 2.16 -35.99 14.34
N TYR A 96 1.81 -34.75 13.97
CA TYR A 96 0.57 -34.09 14.39
C TYR A 96 -0.66 -34.94 14.02
N ARG A 97 -0.81 -35.27 12.74
CA ARG A 97 -1.96 -36.03 12.22
C ARG A 97 -2.12 -37.40 12.90
N LEU A 98 -1.03 -38.12 13.10
CA LEU A 98 -1.03 -39.50 13.61
C LEU A 98 -1.18 -39.59 15.13
N ASN A 99 -0.77 -38.57 15.90
CA ASN A 99 -1.03 -38.51 17.35
C ASN A 99 -2.47 -38.09 17.69
N GLY A 100 -3.34 -37.90 16.70
CA GLY A 100 -4.68 -37.34 16.91
C GLY A 100 -4.66 -35.87 17.32
N ILE A 101 -3.48 -35.24 17.30
CA ILE A 101 -3.27 -33.81 17.50
C ILE A 101 -3.26 -33.20 16.10
N ALA A 102 -4.39 -33.32 15.41
CA ALA A 102 -4.58 -32.54 14.21
C ALA A 102 -4.38 -31.08 14.62
N ARG A 103 -3.39 -30.41 14.03
CA ARG A 103 -3.49 -28.97 13.87
C ARG A 103 -4.79 -28.80 13.07
N GLU A 104 -5.90 -28.52 13.73
CA GLU A 104 -7.21 -28.48 13.07
C GLU A 104 -7.22 -27.42 11.96
N LEU A 105 -6.38 -26.40 12.15
CA LEU A 105 -5.97 -25.43 11.16
C LEU A 105 -4.58 -25.82 10.62
N GLY A 106 -4.45 -25.89 9.29
CA GLY A 106 -3.17 -26.09 8.61
C GLY A 106 -2.18 -24.93 8.80
N PRO A 107 -1.17 -24.74 7.93
CA PRO A 107 -0.32 -23.57 7.99
C PRO A 107 -1.16 -22.29 7.83
N LEU A 108 -1.26 -21.51 8.90
CA LEU A 108 -2.00 -20.25 8.93
C LEU A 108 -1.19 -19.13 8.27
N SER A 109 -1.88 -18.24 7.55
CA SER A 109 -1.32 -16.98 7.06
C SER A 109 -0.87 -16.09 8.24
N ARG A 110 -0.01 -15.10 7.97
CA ARG A 110 0.39 -14.12 9.00
C ARG A 110 -0.85 -13.42 9.59
N PHE A 111 -1.84 -13.15 8.74
CA PHE A 111 -3.13 -12.58 9.16
C PHE A 111 -3.86 -13.53 10.11
N GLY A 112 -4.02 -14.80 9.72
CA GLY A 112 -4.71 -15.81 10.52
C GLY A 112 -4.05 -16.05 11.88
N LYS A 113 -2.72 -16.03 11.94
CA LYS A 113 -1.97 -16.13 13.21
C LYS A 113 -2.25 -14.93 14.13
N LEU A 114 -2.26 -13.71 13.59
CA LEU A 114 -2.46 -12.49 14.38
C LEU A 114 -3.87 -12.45 14.98
N VAL A 115 -4.89 -12.72 14.16
CA VAL A 115 -6.31 -12.66 14.57
C VAL A 115 -6.64 -13.75 15.59
N LEU A 116 -6.12 -14.96 15.40
CA LEU A 116 -6.30 -16.06 16.35
C LEU A 116 -5.59 -15.78 17.69
N ALA A 117 -4.33 -15.33 17.64
CA ALA A 117 -3.56 -15.05 18.84
C ALA A 117 -4.09 -13.87 19.65
N ALA A 118 -4.71 -12.88 18.99
CA ALA A 118 -5.34 -11.74 19.63
C ALA A 118 -6.76 -12.04 20.15
N GLY A 119 -7.29 -13.25 19.91
CA GLY A 119 -8.64 -13.63 20.34
C GLY A 119 -9.76 -12.86 19.64
N VAL A 120 -9.48 -12.31 18.44
CA VAL A 120 -10.48 -11.58 17.66
C VAL A 120 -11.46 -12.55 17.00
N VAL A 121 -10.97 -13.72 16.59
CA VAL A 121 -11.78 -14.81 16.01
C VAL A 121 -11.38 -16.12 16.68
N ASP A 122 -12.36 -16.98 16.90
CA ASP A 122 -12.19 -18.31 17.46
C ASP A 122 -11.70 -19.32 16.40
N GLU A 123 -11.25 -20.48 16.85
CA GLU A 123 -10.73 -21.51 15.96
C GLU A 123 -11.77 -21.99 14.94
N SER A 124 -13.05 -22.06 15.35
CA SER A 124 -14.14 -22.52 14.51
C SER A 124 -14.52 -21.48 13.45
N GLY A 125 -14.59 -20.20 13.82
CA GLY A 125 -14.80 -19.08 12.90
C GLY A 125 -13.69 -18.98 11.86
N LEU A 126 -12.42 -19.12 12.29
CA LEU A 126 -11.28 -19.06 11.38
C LEU A 126 -11.29 -20.21 10.36
N LYS A 127 -11.68 -21.42 10.79
CA LYS A 127 -11.82 -22.58 9.90
C LYS A 127 -12.92 -22.38 8.86
N CYS A 128 -14.06 -21.80 9.25
CA CYS A 128 -15.11 -21.44 8.30
C CYS A 128 -14.62 -20.39 7.29
N ALA A 129 -13.86 -19.39 7.74
CA ALA A 129 -13.31 -18.36 6.87
C ALA A 129 -12.28 -18.89 5.87
N ILE A 130 -11.43 -19.84 6.27
CA ILE A 130 -10.48 -20.49 5.36
C ILE A 130 -11.22 -21.27 4.27
N LYS A 131 -12.25 -22.05 4.63
CA LYS A 131 -13.10 -22.74 3.64
C LYS A 131 -13.79 -21.75 2.70
N HIS A 132 -14.24 -20.61 3.23
CA HIS A 132 -14.84 -19.56 2.42
C HIS A 132 -13.84 -18.93 1.45
N CYS A 133 -12.60 -18.67 1.89
CA CYS A 133 -11.49 -18.21 1.07
C CYS A 133 -11.19 -19.20 -0.07
N GLU A 134 -11.11 -20.50 0.21
CA GLU A 134 -10.89 -21.54 -0.81
C GLU A 134 -12.02 -21.57 -1.87
N SER A 135 -13.26 -21.30 -1.45
CA SER A 135 -14.41 -21.28 -2.37
C SER A 135 -14.54 -20.00 -3.19
N THR A 136 -14.09 -18.86 -2.66
CA THR A 136 -14.30 -17.53 -3.27
C THR A 136 -13.03 -16.94 -3.90
N ASN A 137 -11.86 -17.52 -3.63
CA ASN A 137 -10.53 -16.96 -3.95
C ASN A 137 -10.31 -15.54 -3.39
N LEU A 138 -11.07 -15.13 -2.37
CA LEU A 138 -10.85 -13.87 -1.65
C LEU A 138 -9.80 -14.07 -0.55
N PRO A 139 -9.04 -13.03 -0.18
CA PRO A 139 -8.08 -13.13 0.90
C PRO A 139 -8.79 -13.29 2.26
N LEU A 140 -8.06 -13.82 3.25
CA LEU A 140 -8.63 -14.32 4.51
C LEU A 140 -9.35 -13.23 5.33
N GLY A 141 -8.79 -12.02 5.40
CA GLY A 141 -9.36 -10.89 6.10
C GLY A 141 -10.68 -10.44 5.46
N LYS A 142 -10.75 -10.33 4.13
CA LYS A 142 -12.03 -10.03 3.45
C LYS A 142 -13.06 -11.15 3.63
N ALA A 143 -12.62 -12.41 3.63
CA ALA A 143 -13.49 -13.55 3.95
C ALA A 143 -14.02 -13.53 5.39
N LEU A 144 -13.24 -13.03 6.35
CA LEU A 144 -13.68 -12.85 7.73
C LEU A 144 -14.70 -11.72 7.87
N VAL A 145 -14.53 -10.63 7.11
CA VAL A 145 -15.51 -9.55 7.02
C VAL A 145 -16.81 -10.02 6.37
N SER A 146 -16.75 -10.77 5.26
CA SER A 146 -17.96 -11.25 4.56
C SER A 146 -18.79 -12.21 5.42
N LEU A 147 -18.15 -12.96 6.30
CA LEU A 147 -18.81 -13.84 7.27
C LEU A 147 -19.25 -13.12 8.55
N ASN A 148 -19.07 -11.79 8.64
CA ASN A 148 -19.33 -10.96 9.82
C ASN A 148 -18.62 -11.46 11.09
N LEU A 149 -17.44 -12.10 10.93
CA LEU A 149 -16.62 -12.55 12.06
C LEU A 149 -15.74 -11.41 12.59
N ILE A 150 -15.40 -10.45 11.72
CA ILE A 150 -14.69 -9.21 12.08
C ILE A 150 -15.36 -8.02 11.40
N SER A 151 -15.26 -6.82 12.00
CA SER A 151 -15.68 -5.58 11.35
C SER A 151 -14.63 -5.06 10.36
N GLU A 152 -15.02 -4.20 9.42
CA GLU A 152 -14.09 -3.57 8.48
C GLU A 152 -13.00 -2.74 9.18
N GLU A 153 -13.36 -2.03 10.24
CA GLU A 153 -12.40 -1.30 11.07
C GLU A 153 -11.32 -2.24 11.64
N ARG A 154 -11.72 -3.42 12.13
CA ARG A 154 -10.79 -4.41 12.68
C ARG A 154 -9.92 -5.08 11.62
N HIS A 155 -10.46 -5.27 10.41
CA HIS A 155 -9.67 -5.74 9.28
C HIS A 155 -8.55 -4.75 8.94
N ILE A 156 -8.86 -3.45 8.90
CA ILE A 156 -7.88 -2.38 8.67
C ILE A 156 -6.83 -2.33 9.80
N ASP A 157 -7.24 -2.45 11.05
CA ASP A 157 -6.34 -2.49 12.20
C ASP A 157 -5.34 -3.66 12.11
N CYS A 158 -5.82 -4.85 11.74
CA CYS A 158 -4.99 -6.02 11.55
C CYS A 158 -3.95 -5.81 10.44
N MET A 159 -4.36 -5.26 9.28
CA MET A 159 -3.43 -4.96 8.18
C MET A 159 -2.38 -3.93 8.60
N ASN A 160 -2.79 -2.87 9.29
CA ASN A 160 -1.87 -1.85 9.80
C ASN A 160 -0.83 -2.46 10.76
N LEU A 161 -1.25 -3.36 11.66
CA LEU A 161 -0.33 -4.08 12.55
C LEU A 161 0.62 -5.00 11.78
N GLN A 162 0.14 -5.71 10.75
CA GLN A 162 1.00 -6.55 9.93
C GLN A 162 2.07 -5.74 9.20
N ILE A 163 1.73 -4.55 8.70
CA ILE A 163 2.69 -3.63 8.11
C ILE A 163 3.74 -3.22 9.14
N LEU A 164 3.33 -2.85 10.36
CA LEU A 164 4.27 -2.47 11.42
C LEU A 164 5.18 -3.63 11.88
N VAL A 165 4.68 -4.87 11.89
CA VAL A 165 5.47 -6.06 12.19
C VAL A 165 6.46 -6.35 11.07
N ARG A 166 6.02 -6.24 9.81
CA ARG A 166 6.87 -6.44 8.62
C ARG A 166 8.00 -5.41 8.57
N ASP A 167 7.70 -4.15 8.86
CA ASP A 167 8.68 -3.05 8.88
C ASP A 167 9.55 -3.07 10.16
N GLU A 168 9.46 -4.12 10.98
CA GLU A 168 10.18 -4.31 12.25
C GLU A 168 9.99 -3.21 13.31
N LYS A 169 8.96 -2.36 13.15
CA LYS A 169 8.64 -1.27 14.09
C LYS A 169 8.06 -1.80 15.39
N ILE A 170 7.31 -2.91 15.33
CA ILE A 170 6.74 -3.59 16.49
C ILE A 170 7.02 -5.08 16.44
N THR A 171 7.09 -5.72 17.60
CA THR A 171 7.17 -7.19 17.66
C THR A 171 5.79 -7.82 17.49
N PHE A 172 5.74 -9.04 16.93
CA PHE A 172 4.49 -9.78 16.79
C PHE A 172 3.71 -9.92 18.11
N LEU A 173 4.41 -10.16 19.23
CA LEU A 173 3.78 -10.23 20.55
C LEU A 173 3.13 -8.91 20.97
N ASN A 174 3.79 -7.78 20.69
CA ASN A 174 3.24 -6.45 21.00
C ASN A 174 2.06 -6.12 20.09
N ALA A 175 2.09 -6.56 18.83
CA ALA A 175 0.96 -6.44 17.91
C ALA A 175 -0.26 -7.22 18.41
N VAL A 176 -0.07 -8.46 18.87
CA VAL A 176 -1.13 -9.28 19.46
C VAL A 176 -1.75 -8.60 20.68
N LYS A 177 -0.93 -8.09 21.60
CA LYS A 177 -1.41 -7.38 22.80
C LYS A 177 -2.18 -6.11 22.46
N ALA A 178 -1.69 -5.33 21.49
CA ALA A 178 -2.35 -4.11 21.06
C ALA A 178 -3.71 -4.43 20.43
N LEU A 179 -3.77 -5.45 19.57
CA LEU A 179 -5.02 -5.88 18.94
C LEU A 179 -6.02 -6.45 19.96
N GLN A 180 -5.55 -7.24 20.91
CA GLN A 180 -6.36 -7.79 22.00
C GLN A 180 -6.95 -6.67 22.86
N ALA A 181 -6.13 -5.71 23.30
CA ALA A 181 -6.60 -4.56 24.07
C ALA A 181 -7.59 -3.71 23.29
N ALA A 182 -7.34 -3.50 21.99
CA ALA A 182 -8.28 -2.81 21.12
C ALA A 182 -9.62 -3.55 21.05
N ASN A 183 -9.62 -4.89 20.97
CA ASN A 183 -10.81 -5.71 20.80
C ASN A 183 -11.64 -5.81 22.10
N GLU A 184 -10.98 -6.09 23.23
CA GLU A 184 -11.64 -6.28 24.53
C GLU A 184 -12.19 -4.96 25.08
N GLU A 185 -11.47 -3.85 24.90
CA GLU A 185 -11.86 -2.55 25.46
C GLU A 185 -12.59 -1.65 24.46
N GLY A 186 -12.67 -2.05 23.18
CA GLY A 186 -13.28 -1.24 22.13
C GLY A 186 -12.56 0.10 21.89
N ILE A 187 -11.27 0.17 22.20
CA ILE A 187 -10.45 1.37 21.97
C ILE A 187 -9.82 1.37 20.58
N GLU A 188 -9.57 2.55 20.04
CA GLU A 188 -8.80 2.74 18.80
C GLU A 188 -7.41 2.11 18.90
N LEU A 189 -6.94 1.53 17.80
CA LEU A 189 -5.64 0.85 17.73
C LEU A 189 -4.47 1.73 18.16
N GLU A 190 -4.50 3.03 17.82
CA GLU A 190 -3.44 3.97 18.20
C GLU A 190 -3.32 4.13 19.71
N LYS A 191 -4.46 4.21 20.42
CA LYS A 191 -4.50 4.25 21.88
C LYS A 191 -4.01 2.93 22.49
N ALA A 192 -4.35 1.80 21.87
CA ALA A 192 -3.88 0.49 22.31
C ALA A 192 -2.35 0.36 22.16
N LEU A 193 -1.78 0.81 21.04
CA LEU A 193 -0.32 0.84 20.82
C LEU A 193 0.40 1.79 21.77
N ALA A 194 -0.19 2.95 22.09
CA ALA A 194 0.35 3.89 23.05
C ALA A 194 0.56 3.24 24.43
N ARG A 195 -0.33 2.32 24.85
CA ARG A 195 -0.20 1.58 26.11
C ARG A 195 0.92 0.54 26.09
N VAL A 196 1.19 -0.05 24.92
CA VAL A 196 2.31 -0.98 24.72
C VAL A 196 3.65 -0.25 24.60
N GLY A 197 3.64 1.09 24.62
CA GLY A 197 4.82 1.95 24.59
C GLY A 197 5.21 2.46 23.21
N TYR A 198 4.32 2.35 22.23
CA TYR A 198 4.53 2.84 20.88
C TYR A 198 3.62 4.03 20.57
N HIS A 199 4.21 5.18 20.26
CA HIS A 199 3.48 6.41 19.97
C HIS A 199 3.74 6.87 18.53
N ASN A 200 2.75 7.54 17.93
CA ASN A 200 2.85 8.18 16.61
C ASN A 200 3.26 7.23 15.46
N LEU A 201 2.91 5.95 15.53
CA LEU A 201 3.25 4.98 14.47
C LEU A 201 2.42 5.15 13.19
N PHE A 202 1.28 5.84 13.27
CA PHE A 202 0.34 6.04 12.16
C PHE A 202 0.26 7.48 11.68
N ASN A 203 1.20 8.33 12.07
CA ASN A 203 1.19 9.73 11.68
C ASN A 203 1.62 9.86 10.21
N HIS A 204 0.64 9.74 9.31
CA HIS A 204 0.83 9.97 7.89
C HIS A 204 0.56 11.46 7.62
N GLU A 205 1.62 12.24 7.47
CA GLU A 205 1.51 13.66 7.08
C GLU A 205 0.93 13.84 5.66
N TYR A 206 0.81 12.73 4.91
CA TYR A 206 0.34 12.69 3.53
C TYR A 206 -0.56 11.46 3.28
N PRO A 207 -1.50 11.53 2.32
CA PRO A 207 -2.42 10.43 2.03
C PRO A 207 -1.70 9.20 1.47
N ARG A 208 -2.26 8.00 1.73
CA ARG A 208 -1.71 6.74 1.20
C ARG A 208 -2.04 6.59 -0.28
N LEU A 209 -1.21 5.82 -1.01
CA LEU A 209 -1.40 5.53 -2.43
C LEU A 209 -2.81 4.98 -2.75
N GLY A 210 -3.30 4.04 -1.94
CA GLY A 210 -4.65 3.49 -2.09
C GLY A 210 -5.77 4.52 -1.89
N GLU A 211 -5.62 5.44 -0.93
CA GLU A 211 -6.60 6.51 -0.66
C GLU A 211 -6.66 7.51 -1.82
N LEU A 212 -5.51 7.86 -2.40
CA LEU A 212 -5.41 8.73 -3.58
C LEU A 212 -6.12 8.12 -4.79
N LEU A 213 -5.86 6.84 -5.08
CA LEU A 213 -6.43 6.16 -6.23
C LEU A 213 -7.93 5.90 -6.08
N VAL A 214 -8.40 5.58 -4.87
CA VAL A 214 -9.84 5.46 -4.57
C VAL A 214 -10.53 6.82 -4.69
N ALA A 215 -9.95 7.88 -4.14
CA ALA A 215 -10.51 9.23 -4.25
C ALA A 215 -10.52 9.74 -5.71
N ALA A 216 -9.55 9.32 -6.52
CA ALA A 216 -9.54 9.54 -7.96
C ALA A 216 -10.57 8.70 -8.72
N GLY A 217 -11.17 7.69 -8.09
CA GLY A 217 -12.12 6.77 -8.72
C GLY A 217 -11.48 5.83 -9.74
N ILE A 218 -10.16 5.62 -9.66
CA ILE A 218 -9.41 4.70 -10.54
C ILE A 218 -9.63 3.26 -10.06
N ILE A 219 -9.58 3.05 -8.75
CA ILE A 219 -9.81 1.74 -8.13
C ILE A 219 -10.98 1.82 -7.16
N SER A 220 -11.68 0.70 -6.98
CA SER A 220 -12.72 0.60 -5.94
C SER A 220 -12.09 0.49 -4.54
N TYR A 221 -12.85 0.89 -3.53
CA TYR A 221 -12.44 0.72 -2.13
C TYR A 221 -12.25 -0.76 -1.77
N GLU A 222 -13.10 -1.65 -2.29
CA GLU A 222 -13.01 -3.08 -2.02
C GLU A 222 -11.75 -3.71 -2.63
N ASP A 223 -11.45 -3.37 -3.88
CA ASP A 223 -10.25 -3.87 -4.57
C ASP A 223 -8.96 -3.36 -3.90
N SER A 224 -8.98 -2.11 -3.42
CA SER A 224 -7.88 -1.52 -2.65
C SER A 224 -7.55 -2.33 -1.39
N LEU A 225 -8.57 -2.75 -0.64
CA LEU A 225 -8.39 -3.57 0.57
C LEU A 225 -7.87 -4.98 0.24
N VAL A 226 -8.40 -5.62 -0.80
CA VAL A 226 -7.96 -6.96 -1.23
C VAL A 226 -6.48 -6.93 -1.64
N VAL A 227 -6.09 -5.94 -2.43
CA VAL A 227 -4.70 -5.77 -2.88
C VAL A 227 -3.77 -5.43 -1.71
N ALA A 228 -4.23 -4.61 -0.75
CA ALA A 228 -3.47 -4.32 0.46
C ALA A 228 -3.17 -5.60 1.25
N GLU A 229 -4.18 -6.45 1.44
CA GLU A 229 -4.02 -7.71 2.17
C GLU A 229 -3.04 -8.66 1.47
N LEU A 230 -3.20 -8.84 0.15
CA LEU A 230 -2.28 -9.65 -0.67
C LEU A 230 -0.83 -9.14 -0.62
N GLY A 231 -0.65 -7.81 -0.60
CA GLY A 231 0.65 -7.17 -0.47
C GLY A 231 1.28 -7.40 0.91
N THR A 232 0.48 -7.36 1.98
CA THR A 232 0.95 -7.64 3.34
C THR A 232 1.26 -9.11 3.58
N GLU A 233 0.61 -10.05 2.89
CA GLU A 233 0.83 -11.48 3.08
C GLU A 233 2.00 -12.00 2.23
N ASN A 234 2.24 -11.43 1.03
CA ASN A 234 3.31 -11.87 0.14
C ASN A 234 4.55 -10.96 0.12
N ASP A 235 4.56 -9.88 0.92
CA ASP A 235 5.61 -8.84 0.93
C ASP A 235 5.86 -8.22 -0.47
N ILE A 236 4.79 -8.08 -1.26
CA ILE A 236 4.83 -7.49 -2.60
C ILE A 236 4.47 -5.99 -2.51
N ASN A 237 5.08 -5.18 -3.37
CA ASN A 237 4.75 -3.77 -3.49
C ASN A 237 3.30 -3.57 -3.97
N TYR A 238 2.55 -2.75 -3.23
CA TYR A 238 1.15 -2.42 -3.51
C TYR A 238 0.92 -1.92 -4.95
N GLY A 239 1.78 -1.03 -5.47
CA GLY A 239 1.66 -0.51 -6.84
C GLY A 239 1.81 -1.61 -7.90
N ASN A 240 2.75 -2.53 -7.70
CA ASN A 240 2.97 -3.64 -8.63
C ASN A 240 1.79 -4.61 -8.66
N LEU A 241 1.14 -4.86 -7.51
CA LEU A 241 -0.05 -5.69 -7.45
C LEU A 241 -1.23 -5.06 -8.20
N LEU A 242 -1.41 -3.74 -8.08
CA LEU A 242 -2.45 -3.03 -8.84
C LEU A 242 -2.28 -3.19 -10.35
N ILE A 243 -1.03 -3.10 -10.83
CA ILE A 243 -0.69 -3.31 -12.25
C ILE A 243 -0.91 -4.78 -12.65
N GLN A 244 -0.46 -5.72 -11.83
CA GLN A 244 -0.59 -7.16 -12.11
C GLN A 244 -2.06 -7.60 -12.22
N HIS A 245 -2.92 -7.06 -11.34
CA HIS A 245 -4.36 -7.31 -11.36
C HIS A 245 -5.13 -6.43 -12.36
N ARG A 246 -4.43 -5.59 -13.15
CA ARG A 246 -5.00 -4.66 -14.14
C ARG A 246 -6.04 -3.70 -13.55
N LEU A 247 -5.87 -3.34 -12.29
CA LEU A 247 -6.75 -2.40 -11.58
C LEU A 247 -6.33 -0.94 -11.82
N ALA A 248 -5.04 -0.70 -12.04
CA ALA A 248 -4.50 0.61 -12.38
C ALA A 248 -3.38 0.47 -13.42
N SER A 249 -3.18 1.50 -14.25
CA SER A 249 -2.05 1.56 -15.18
C SER A 249 -0.78 2.03 -14.48
N ILE A 250 0.38 1.79 -15.10
CA ILE A 250 1.67 2.29 -14.61
C ILE A 250 1.63 3.82 -14.48
N ILE A 251 0.98 4.50 -15.42
CA ILE A 251 0.82 5.96 -15.44
C ILE A 251 0.02 6.44 -14.21
N ASP A 252 -1.04 5.72 -13.83
CA ASP A 252 -1.86 6.06 -12.67
C ASP A 252 -1.07 5.92 -11.36
N ILE A 253 -0.23 4.89 -11.26
CA ILE A 253 0.64 4.66 -10.10
C ILE A 253 1.73 5.74 -10.03
N ASP A 254 2.41 6.03 -11.13
CA ASP A 254 3.46 7.04 -11.20
C ASP A 254 2.91 8.44 -10.88
N ALA A 255 1.74 8.78 -11.43
CA ALA A 255 1.05 10.03 -11.11
C ALA A 255 0.71 10.14 -9.62
N ALA A 256 0.17 9.07 -9.01
CA ALA A 256 -0.17 9.08 -7.61
C ALA A 256 1.06 9.12 -6.69
N LEU A 257 2.16 8.47 -7.07
CA LEU A 257 3.45 8.56 -6.36
C LEU A 257 4.04 9.96 -6.46
N LEU A 258 4.01 10.59 -7.63
CA LEU A 258 4.50 11.95 -7.82
C LEU A 258 3.68 12.94 -6.97
N VAL A 259 2.36 12.81 -6.96
CA VAL A 259 1.47 13.60 -6.10
C VAL A 259 1.78 13.39 -4.62
N GLN A 260 2.08 12.16 -4.19
CA GLN A 260 2.49 11.86 -2.81
C GLN A 260 3.84 12.51 -2.46
N GLN A 261 4.79 12.54 -3.40
CA GLN A 261 6.06 13.27 -3.24
C GLN A 261 5.82 14.78 -3.14
N MET A 262 4.88 15.33 -3.92
CA MET A 262 4.50 16.75 -3.83
C MET A 262 3.99 17.09 -2.43
N PHE A 263 3.13 16.27 -1.82
CA PHE A 263 2.72 16.46 -0.41
C PHE A 263 3.89 16.51 0.57
N THR A 264 4.94 15.72 0.32
CA THR A 264 6.12 15.65 1.20
C THR A 264 7.08 16.82 0.99
N ALA A 265 7.24 17.28 -0.25
CA ALA A 265 8.22 18.29 -0.64
C ALA A 265 7.70 19.73 -0.58
N SER A 266 6.40 19.95 -0.78
CA SER A 266 5.85 21.31 -0.88
C SER A 266 5.61 21.93 0.50
N THR A 267 6.22 23.10 0.74
CA THR A 267 5.94 23.97 1.91
C THR A 267 4.57 24.64 1.82
N GLU A 268 3.95 24.64 0.62
CA GLU A 268 2.60 25.13 0.37
C GLU A 268 1.57 24.04 0.65
N ARG A 269 0.36 24.44 1.07
CA ARG A 269 -0.76 23.53 1.36
C ARG A 269 -1.25 22.88 0.06
N PHE A 270 -0.60 21.80 -0.37
CA PHE A 270 -1.11 20.93 -1.41
C PHE A 270 -2.29 20.14 -0.84
N THR A 271 -3.46 20.20 -1.48
CA THR A 271 -4.68 19.58 -0.96
C THR A 271 -5.04 18.29 -1.67
N MET A 272 -5.81 17.45 -0.98
CA MET A 272 -6.35 16.19 -1.54
C MET A 272 -7.20 16.42 -2.79
N ARG A 273 -7.89 17.56 -2.90
CA ARG A 273 -8.72 17.86 -4.06
C ARG A 273 -7.88 18.11 -5.31
N ARG A 274 -6.80 18.89 -5.18
CA ARG A 274 -5.85 19.12 -6.27
C ARG A 274 -5.14 17.82 -6.68
N ALA A 275 -4.72 17.03 -5.70
CA ALA A 275 -4.14 15.69 -5.90
C ALA A 275 -5.03 14.80 -6.77
N VAL A 276 -6.30 14.65 -6.39
CA VAL A 276 -7.29 13.84 -7.12
C VAL A 276 -7.50 14.35 -8.56
N ARG A 277 -7.53 15.66 -8.77
CA ARG A 277 -7.69 16.25 -10.11
C ARG A 277 -6.51 15.93 -11.02
N LEU A 278 -5.28 16.10 -10.52
CA LEU A 278 -4.06 15.82 -11.29
C LEU A 278 -3.99 14.35 -11.71
N ILE A 279 -4.32 13.43 -10.79
CA ILE A 279 -4.38 12.00 -11.09
C ILE A 279 -5.45 11.70 -12.15
N LYS A 280 -6.65 12.29 -12.03
CA LYS A 280 -7.72 12.14 -13.05
C LYS A 280 -7.31 12.68 -14.41
N MET A 281 -6.57 13.78 -14.45
CA MET A 281 -6.08 14.38 -15.68
C MET A 281 -5.02 13.51 -16.35
N ALA A 282 -4.06 12.99 -15.58
CA ALA A 282 -3.08 12.00 -16.05
C ALA A 282 -3.76 10.75 -16.60
N HIS A 283 -4.78 10.24 -15.90
CA HIS A 283 -5.56 9.10 -16.36
C HIS A 283 -6.33 9.38 -17.66
N ALA A 284 -6.97 10.55 -17.78
CA ALA A 284 -7.76 10.91 -18.97
C ALA A 284 -6.89 11.13 -20.21
N MET A 285 -5.71 11.72 -20.03
CA MET A 285 -4.77 12.02 -21.11
C MET A 285 -3.88 10.83 -21.47
N GLN A 286 -3.77 9.82 -20.58
CA GLN A 286 -2.82 8.71 -20.70
C GLN A 286 -1.37 9.21 -20.89
N GLU A 287 -1.05 10.31 -20.21
CA GLU A 287 0.26 10.95 -20.24
C GLU A 287 0.84 11.05 -18.82
N PRO A 288 2.17 10.92 -18.69
CA PRO A 288 2.83 11.02 -17.39
C PRO A 288 2.63 12.41 -16.79
N LEU A 289 2.40 12.44 -15.47
CA LEU A 289 2.05 13.66 -14.78
C LEU A 289 3.15 14.72 -14.85
N GLU A 290 4.43 14.35 -14.98
CA GLU A 290 5.52 15.32 -15.16
C GLU A 290 5.29 16.21 -16.40
N ASN A 291 4.90 15.59 -17.52
CA ASN A 291 4.68 16.32 -18.77
C ASN A 291 3.47 17.24 -18.64
N LEU A 292 2.40 16.77 -18.00
CA LEU A 292 1.21 17.57 -17.76
C LEU A 292 1.48 18.77 -16.85
N LEU A 293 2.29 18.61 -15.81
CA LEU A 293 2.69 19.72 -14.94
C LEU A 293 3.51 20.76 -15.70
N LEU A 294 4.45 20.33 -16.54
CA LEU A 294 5.20 21.24 -17.42
C LEU A 294 4.28 21.98 -18.39
N GLU A 295 3.31 21.28 -18.99
CA GLU A 295 2.33 21.92 -19.87
C GLU A 295 1.45 22.93 -19.12
N LEU A 296 1.02 22.63 -17.90
CA LEU A 296 0.23 23.55 -17.07
C LEU A 296 1.02 24.81 -16.68
N ASP A 297 2.29 24.66 -16.31
CA ASP A 297 3.17 25.80 -15.99
C ASP A 297 3.38 26.70 -17.21
N VAL A 298 3.56 26.09 -18.39
CA VAL A 298 3.68 26.84 -19.64
C VAL A 298 2.33 27.47 -20.02
N LEU A 299 1.21 26.79 -19.81
CA LEU A 299 -0.13 27.33 -20.08
C LEU A 299 -0.47 28.55 -19.21
N GLU A 300 -0.02 28.60 -17.96
CA GLU A 300 -0.15 29.82 -17.14
C GLU A 300 0.60 31.00 -17.75
N GLN A 301 1.80 30.77 -18.26
CA GLN A 301 2.59 31.80 -18.95
C GLN A 301 1.92 32.21 -20.28
N VAL A 302 1.36 31.24 -21.02
CA VAL A 302 0.58 31.48 -22.24
C VAL A 302 -0.64 32.35 -21.93
N VAL A 303 -1.39 32.05 -20.87
CA VAL A 303 -2.58 32.82 -20.49
C VAL A 303 -2.22 34.24 -20.06
N LYS A 304 -1.11 34.42 -19.34
CA LYS A 304 -0.57 35.76 -19.03
C LYS A 304 -0.24 36.53 -20.31
N LEU A 305 0.46 35.89 -21.25
CA LEU A 305 0.83 36.49 -22.54
C LEU A 305 -0.41 36.84 -23.39
N LEU A 306 -1.41 35.96 -23.44
CA LEU A 306 -2.67 36.17 -24.17
C LEU A 306 -3.54 37.27 -23.55
N ARG A 307 -3.52 37.40 -22.22
CA ARG A 307 -4.14 38.52 -21.49
C ARG A 307 -3.45 39.83 -21.84
N ASP A 308 -2.12 39.87 -21.76
CA ASP A 308 -1.34 41.07 -22.02
C ASP A 308 -1.42 41.49 -23.51
N ALA A 309 -1.67 40.54 -24.41
CA ALA A 309 -1.95 40.80 -25.83
C ALA A 309 -3.42 41.16 -26.14
N GLU A 310 -4.28 41.28 -25.11
CA GLU A 310 -5.72 41.55 -25.22
C GLU A 310 -6.49 40.57 -26.14
N LEU A 311 -6.00 39.33 -26.31
CA LEU A 311 -6.70 38.29 -27.06
C LEU A 311 -7.85 37.68 -26.24
N ILE A 312 -7.81 37.83 -24.93
CA ILE A 312 -8.85 37.44 -23.98
C ILE A 312 -9.33 38.72 -23.28
N ASP A 313 -10.63 38.99 -23.37
CA ASP A 313 -11.25 40.16 -22.72
C ASP A 313 -11.17 40.03 -21.19
N GLU A 314 -10.74 41.09 -20.52
CA GLU A 314 -10.58 41.14 -19.06
C GLU A 314 -11.90 40.83 -18.33
N GLY A 315 -13.05 41.17 -18.93
CA GLY A 315 -14.37 40.85 -18.43
C GLY A 315 -14.78 39.38 -18.57
N VAL A 316 -14.16 38.63 -19.49
CA VAL A 316 -14.35 37.17 -19.61
C VAL A 316 -13.47 36.45 -18.60
N ILE A 317 -12.22 36.91 -18.40
CA ILE A 317 -11.33 36.40 -17.36
C ILE A 317 -11.96 36.58 -15.98
N ARG A 318 -12.51 37.77 -15.68
CA ARG A 318 -13.19 38.04 -14.40
C ARG A 318 -14.44 37.19 -14.20
N ARG A 319 -15.20 36.90 -15.26
CA ARG A 319 -16.37 35.99 -15.19
C ARG A 319 -15.96 34.56 -14.93
N VAL A 320 -14.98 34.05 -15.67
CA VAL A 320 -14.43 32.71 -15.46
C VAL A 320 -13.86 32.60 -14.06
N ALA A 321 -13.08 33.58 -13.61
CA ALA A 321 -12.53 33.65 -12.26
C ALA A 321 -13.59 33.77 -11.15
N ALA A 322 -14.69 34.49 -11.38
CA ALA A 322 -15.80 34.59 -10.42
C ALA A 322 -16.65 33.30 -10.33
N GLU A 323 -16.68 32.53 -11.42
CA GLU A 323 -17.30 31.21 -11.50
C GLU A 323 -16.34 30.07 -11.11
N ILE A 324 -15.08 30.38 -10.82
CA ILE A 324 -14.17 29.43 -10.17
C ILE A 324 -14.63 29.34 -8.71
N VAL A 325 -15.43 28.31 -8.43
CA VAL A 325 -15.87 27.99 -7.05
C VAL A 325 -14.71 27.44 -6.23
N ASP A 326 -13.70 26.86 -6.90
CA ASP A 326 -12.52 26.26 -6.30
C ASP A 326 -11.29 27.16 -6.42
N PHE A 327 -10.86 27.78 -5.31
CA PHE A 327 -9.67 28.65 -5.22
C PHE A 327 -8.34 28.03 -5.71
N GLU A 328 -8.31 26.74 -6.01
CA GLU A 328 -7.13 25.96 -6.42
C GLU A 328 -7.18 25.48 -7.88
N GLN A 329 -8.25 25.78 -8.63
CA GLN A 329 -8.21 25.66 -10.09
C GLN A 329 -7.39 26.83 -10.62
N THR A 330 -6.29 26.53 -11.33
CA THR A 330 -5.54 27.62 -11.96
C THR A 330 -6.44 28.26 -13.01
N LEU A 331 -6.32 29.57 -13.18
CA LEU A 331 -7.12 30.29 -14.18
C LEU A 331 -6.90 29.69 -15.58
N ALA A 332 -5.70 29.19 -15.85
CA ALA A 332 -5.37 28.50 -17.10
C ALA A 332 -6.14 27.20 -17.30
N GLU A 333 -6.24 26.36 -16.26
CA GLU A 333 -7.07 25.14 -16.29
C GLU A 333 -8.54 25.46 -16.57
N ALA A 334 -9.11 26.44 -15.85
CA ALA A 334 -10.51 26.84 -16.02
C ALA A 334 -10.82 27.38 -17.42
N LEU A 335 -9.89 28.13 -18.00
CA LEU A 335 -10.04 28.72 -19.33
C LEU A 335 -9.98 27.70 -20.46
N VAL A 336 -9.15 26.65 -20.32
CA VAL A 336 -9.04 25.56 -21.30
C VAL A 336 -10.24 24.62 -21.20
N THR A 337 -10.63 24.18 -19.99
CA THR A 337 -11.77 23.26 -19.82
C THR A 337 -13.09 23.86 -20.30
N ARG A 338 -13.27 25.18 -20.17
CA ARG A 338 -14.48 25.89 -20.61
C ARG A 338 -14.47 26.31 -22.09
N GLY A 339 -13.39 26.01 -22.82
CA GLY A 339 -13.25 26.35 -24.23
C GLY A 339 -13.16 27.85 -24.52
N VAL A 340 -12.87 28.67 -23.50
CA VAL A 340 -12.70 30.13 -23.65
C VAL A 340 -11.40 30.44 -24.39
N VAL A 341 -10.36 29.65 -24.12
CA VAL A 341 -9.14 29.66 -24.92
C VAL A 341 -9.28 28.61 -26.01
N THR A 342 -9.30 29.04 -27.26
CA THR A 342 -9.37 28.12 -28.39
C THR A 342 -8.03 27.40 -28.59
N PRO A 343 -8.02 26.17 -29.13
CA PRO A 343 -6.78 25.43 -29.40
C PRO A 343 -5.78 26.20 -30.28
N ARG A 344 -6.30 27.07 -31.16
CA ARG A 344 -5.48 27.94 -32.03
C ARG A 344 -4.79 29.06 -31.25
N GLN A 345 -5.48 29.67 -30.27
CA GLN A 345 -4.90 30.70 -29.41
C GLN A 345 -3.84 30.12 -28.47
N SER A 346 -4.09 28.94 -27.89
CA SER A 346 -3.09 28.22 -27.08
C SER A 346 -1.82 27.94 -27.88
N LYS A 347 -1.97 27.44 -29.13
CA LYS A 347 -0.85 27.13 -30.01
C LYS A 347 -0.05 28.38 -30.41
N ALA A 348 -0.73 29.47 -30.75
CA ALA A 348 -0.07 30.74 -31.08
C ALA A 348 0.70 31.32 -29.89
N GLY A 349 0.13 31.25 -28.68
CA GLY A 349 0.82 31.66 -27.45
C GLY A 349 2.03 30.78 -27.10
N LEU A 350 1.91 29.46 -27.27
CA LEU A 350 3.01 28.51 -27.11
C LEU A 350 4.16 28.77 -28.10
N ASP A 351 3.83 29.01 -29.37
CA ASP A 351 4.84 29.31 -30.41
C ASP A 351 5.57 30.63 -30.14
N CYS A 352 4.88 31.63 -29.58
CA CYS A 352 5.49 32.88 -29.16
C CYS A 352 6.43 32.69 -27.96
N LEU A 353 6.00 31.93 -26.94
CA LEU A 353 6.84 31.63 -25.78
C LEU A 353 8.10 30.85 -26.16
N LYS A 354 7.98 29.83 -27.02
CA LYS A 354 9.16 29.10 -27.55
C LYS A 354 10.14 30.00 -28.28
N GLN A 355 9.67 31.03 -28.98
CA GLN A 355 10.52 32.00 -29.67
C GLN A 355 11.17 33.02 -28.72
N ILE A 356 10.50 33.35 -27.61
CA ILE A 356 11.06 34.18 -26.53
C ILE A 356 12.17 33.39 -25.80
N GLU A 357 11.92 32.13 -25.43
CA GLU A 357 12.92 31.27 -24.79
C GLU A 357 14.16 31.04 -25.68
N ALA A 358 13.94 30.89 -26.99
CA ALA A 358 15.02 30.79 -27.97
C ALA A 358 15.77 32.12 -28.24
N ARG A 359 15.45 33.20 -27.52
CA ARG A 359 15.98 34.58 -27.70
C ARG A 359 15.83 35.14 -29.12
N LYS A 360 14.87 34.62 -29.89
CA LYS A 360 14.60 35.07 -31.26
C LYS A 360 13.59 36.21 -31.31
N LEU A 361 12.83 36.41 -30.23
CA LEU A 361 11.78 37.41 -30.11
C LEU A 361 11.83 38.06 -28.72
N SER A 362 11.63 39.37 -28.67
CA SER A 362 11.40 40.09 -27.41
C SER A 362 9.94 39.98 -26.97
N TYR A 363 9.69 40.20 -25.67
CA TYR A 363 8.33 40.15 -25.10
C TYR A 363 7.39 41.14 -25.81
N GLU A 364 7.86 42.34 -26.14
CA GLU A 364 7.08 43.37 -26.83
C GLU A 364 6.74 42.97 -28.28
N GLU A 365 7.68 42.35 -28.99
CA GLU A 365 7.45 41.85 -30.36
C GLU A 365 6.44 40.70 -30.39
N ALA A 366 6.44 39.85 -29.35
CA ALA A 366 5.47 38.77 -29.21
C ALA A 366 4.04 39.29 -29.01
N LEU A 367 3.87 40.37 -28.23
CA LEU A 367 2.58 41.04 -28.06
C LEU A 367 2.07 41.64 -29.39
N VAL A 368 2.96 42.23 -30.19
CA VAL A 368 2.59 42.77 -31.51
C VAL A 368 2.17 41.66 -32.47
N LEU A 369 2.85 40.51 -32.48
CA LEU A 369 2.49 39.36 -33.32
C LEU A 369 1.13 38.78 -32.93
N LEU A 370 0.88 38.62 -31.63
CA LEU A 370 -0.40 38.16 -31.11
C LEU A 370 -1.53 39.17 -31.37
N GLY A 371 -1.23 40.47 -31.29
CA GLY A 371 -2.15 41.54 -31.69
C GLY A 371 -2.48 41.56 -33.19
N LYS A 372 -1.56 41.14 -34.07
CA LYS A 372 -1.85 40.91 -35.50
C LYS A 372 -2.75 39.70 -35.69
N TYR A 373 -2.49 38.61 -34.96
CA TYR A 373 -3.31 37.40 -34.96
C TYR A 373 -4.77 37.69 -34.55
N ARG A 374 -4.99 38.61 -33.60
CA ARG A 374 -6.32 39.13 -33.24
C ARG A 374 -7.07 39.73 -34.43
N ARG A 375 -6.39 40.55 -35.24
CA ARG A 375 -7.00 41.22 -36.41
C ARG A 375 -7.37 40.21 -37.51
N GLU A 376 -6.56 39.17 -37.68
CA GLU A 376 -6.83 38.10 -38.63
C GLU A 376 -8.04 37.24 -38.21
N LEU A 377 -8.19 36.95 -36.91
CA LEU A 377 -9.35 36.25 -36.36
C LEU A 377 -10.65 37.05 -36.51
N GLN A 378 -10.63 38.36 -36.20
CA GLN A 378 -11.78 39.24 -36.40
C GLN A 378 -12.17 39.39 -37.87
N GLY A 379 -11.19 39.37 -38.78
CA GLY A 379 -11.42 39.37 -40.23
C GLY A 379 -12.07 38.08 -40.74
N GLN A 380 -11.74 36.93 -40.16
CA GLN A 380 -12.33 35.63 -40.52
C GLN A 380 -13.77 35.46 -40.01
N GLU A 381 -14.11 35.97 -38.81
CA GLU A 381 -15.49 35.98 -38.32
C GLU A 381 -16.42 36.83 -39.19
N THR A 382 -15.92 37.94 -39.76
CA THR A 382 -16.69 38.74 -40.73
C THR A 382 -16.84 38.07 -42.10
N ALA A 383 -15.92 37.19 -42.48
CA ALA A 383 -15.97 36.47 -43.77
C ALA A 383 -16.85 35.20 -43.74
N GLN A 384 -17.18 34.68 -42.56
CA GLN A 384 -18.01 33.47 -42.38
C GLN A 384 -19.48 33.75 -42.03
N ARG A 385 -20.00 34.97 -42.22
CA ARG A 385 -21.46 35.17 -42.30
C ARG A 385 -21.92 34.94 -43.75
N PRO A 386 -22.46 33.76 -44.12
CA PRO A 386 -23.16 33.65 -45.38
C PRO A 386 -24.42 34.51 -45.31
N ALA A 387 -24.64 35.28 -46.36
CA ALA A 387 -25.87 36.02 -46.62
C ALA A 387 -27.05 35.04 -46.75
N ALA A 388 -27.77 34.78 -45.66
CA ALA A 388 -29.13 34.25 -45.74
C ALA A 388 -30.11 35.43 -45.82
N ARG A 389 -30.30 35.93 -47.04
CA ARG A 389 -31.47 36.74 -47.42
C ARG A 389 -32.73 35.88 -47.25
N ALA A 390 -33.75 36.51 -46.67
CA ALA A 390 -35.15 36.51 -47.11
C ALA A 390 -35.76 35.16 -47.57
N GLY A 391 -36.70 34.64 -46.77
CA GLY A 391 -37.71 33.70 -47.25
C GLY A 391 -38.58 33.11 -46.13
N LEU A 392 -39.91 33.31 -46.24
CA LEU A 392 -41.04 32.69 -45.52
C LEU A 392 -41.33 33.32 -44.13
N VAL A 393 -42.37 34.11 -43.88
CA VAL A 393 -43.80 34.13 -44.31
C VAL A 393 -44.53 32.81 -44.10
N ALA A 394 -45.45 32.85 -43.13
CA ALA A 394 -46.67 32.04 -42.95
C ALA A 394 -46.52 30.52 -42.75
N ALA A 395 -46.70 30.07 -41.50
CA ALA A 395 -47.93 29.46 -40.97
C ALA A 395 -47.66 28.92 -39.56
#